data_AF-A0AAX4PB51-F1
#
_entry.id   AF-A0AAX4PB51-F1
#
_cell.length_a   1.000
_cell.length_b   1.000
_cell.length_c   1.000
_cell.angle_alpha   90.00
_cell.angle_beta   90.00
_cell.angle_gamma   90.00
#
_symmetry.space_group_name_H-M   'P 1'
#
loop_
_entity.id
_entity.type
_entity.pdbx_description
1 polymer ?
#
loop_
_entity_poly.entity_id
_entity_poly.type
_entity_poly.pdbx_seq_one_letter_code
_entity_poly.pdbx_strand_id
1 'polypeptide(L)'
;MCVEDFMFIFNTIHVCHFQLATWNQITISGAWYDTTSGGPPPTSDEDATNWLLNPRYLLTVDPAREPKDPDGGQKKRDSKCCITMSLLNDQAGCYSDTYAQSAAAGLLVFAGEMNSFSKFTKPVCHIEPTEADDISATFSLRGQSKFTIVPYASTQDFEGLFTLHVYCEHPVTYRRMPSMHYLNIRGSWVRQLSGGSRQQPTWGCNPQYLVKTVRNTDAIITLKQQPLKGLAEEGQDLCAFGATVAQPEKEYLESFERCSLLLERREIVAKSEFAKKPMIQFLHTFDTKVEDQVIVLSLSPPPRDTQYTLSILSSSPLTLYPVPHMHTVTHKGAFDYDNSGGSSDNADWYKNPKYPLDITVTGKYRVIVQKCGQAWGSSSAQDSMIGFYVLKGEKRTRVRREQILAESLFLPLKRVEHTYQLKAGTQYHVMPVTYSPKVRGRYKVQVESEHEFVFNGSGNTK
;
A
#
# COMPACT_ATOMS: atom_id res chain seq x y z
N MET A 1 -0.85 -25.06 61.98
CA MET A 1 -0.40 -25.30 60.61
C MET A 1 1.01 -24.74 60.50
N CYS A 2 2.01 -25.58 60.26
CA CYS A 2 3.36 -25.07 59.94
C CYS A 2 3.41 -24.62 58.47
N VAL A 3 4.51 -23.99 58.04
CA VAL A 3 4.63 -23.51 56.64
C VAL A 3 4.56 -24.69 55.67
N GLU A 4 5.08 -25.85 56.06
CA GLU A 4 5.05 -27.08 55.28
C GLU A 4 3.62 -27.57 55.05
N ASP A 5 2.78 -27.59 56.10
CA ASP A 5 1.34 -27.89 55.98
C ASP A 5 0.64 -26.86 55.09
N PHE A 6 0.98 -25.57 55.24
CA PHE A 6 0.40 -24.50 54.45
C PHE A 6 0.73 -24.65 52.96
N MET A 7 2.00 -24.93 52.63
CA MET A 7 2.44 -25.19 51.25
C MET A 7 1.86 -26.49 50.68
N PHE A 8 1.56 -27.48 51.53
CA PHE A 8 0.90 -28.71 51.13
C PHE A 8 -0.59 -28.51 50.84
N ILE A 9 -1.26 -27.67 51.61
CA ILE A 9 -2.72 -27.48 51.55
C ILE A 9 -3.12 -26.42 50.52
N PHE A 10 -2.35 -25.34 50.39
CA PHE A 10 -2.68 -24.21 49.54
C PHE A 10 -1.79 -24.17 48.30
N ASN A 11 -2.40 -24.14 47.12
CA ASN A 11 -1.72 -23.94 45.84
C ASN A 11 -1.62 -22.46 45.44
N THR A 12 -2.36 -21.57 46.10
CA THR A 12 -2.43 -20.15 45.75
C THR A 12 -2.72 -19.31 47.00
N ILE A 13 -2.04 -18.17 47.13
CA ILE A 13 -2.26 -17.17 48.18
C ILE A 13 -2.62 -15.85 47.50
N HIS A 14 -3.79 -15.31 47.81
CA HIS A 14 -4.18 -13.97 47.37
C HIS A 14 -3.81 -12.97 48.46
N VAL A 15 -2.79 -12.14 48.21
CA VAL A 15 -2.36 -11.11 49.15
C VAL A 15 -2.78 -9.74 48.60
N CYS A 16 -3.81 -9.14 49.21
CA CYS A 16 -4.18 -7.75 48.92
C CYS A 16 -3.31 -6.81 49.76
N HIS A 17 -2.23 -6.29 49.18
CA HIS A 17 -1.33 -5.37 49.88
C HIS A 17 -1.75 -3.91 49.64
N PHE A 18 -2.33 -3.26 50.66
CA PHE A 18 -2.83 -1.88 50.61
C PHE A 18 -1.79 -0.79 50.97
N GLN A 19 -0.47 -1.04 50.88
CA GLN A 19 0.52 0.04 51.05
C GLN A 19 0.83 0.74 49.73
N LEU A 20 -0.08 1.63 49.32
CA LEU A 20 0.07 2.53 48.18
C LEU A 20 0.15 4.00 48.60
N ALA A 21 0.22 4.31 49.90
CA ALA A 21 0.16 5.69 50.39
C ALA A 21 1.23 6.64 49.80
N THR A 22 2.33 6.10 49.27
CA THR A 22 3.40 6.87 48.62
C THR A 22 3.47 6.70 47.11
N TRP A 23 2.63 5.85 46.51
CA TRP A 23 2.63 5.61 45.07
C TRP A 23 1.69 6.59 44.37
N ASN A 24 2.12 7.07 43.21
CA ASN A 24 1.28 7.86 42.33
C ASN A 24 0.33 6.92 41.62
N GLN A 25 -0.96 7.26 41.61
CA GLN A 25 -2.00 6.46 41.00
C GLN A 25 -2.67 7.23 39.87
N ILE A 26 -2.92 6.53 38.76
CA ILE A 26 -3.84 6.99 37.72
C ILE A 26 -4.83 5.87 37.38
N THR A 27 -6.05 6.27 37.04
CA THR A 27 -7.11 5.37 36.58
C THR A 27 -7.47 5.73 35.15
N ILE A 28 -7.50 4.74 34.28
CA ILE A 28 -7.79 4.90 32.85
C ILE A 28 -8.95 3.99 32.49
N SER A 29 -10.09 4.56 32.14
CA SER A 29 -11.20 3.80 31.57
C SER A 29 -10.98 3.57 30.07
N GLY A 30 -11.28 2.36 29.61
CA GLY A 30 -11.17 1.97 28.21
C GLY A 30 -12.26 0.98 27.81
N ALA A 31 -12.30 0.69 26.51
CA ALA A 31 -13.26 -0.23 25.94
C ALA A 31 -12.65 -0.91 24.71
N TRP A 32 -12.99 -2.18 24.50
CA TRP A 32 -12.93 -2.83 23.20
C TRP A 32 -14.33 -2.75 22.60
N TYR A 33 -14.46 -2.08 21.46
CA TYR A 33 -15.71 -1.96 20.70
C TYR A 33 -15.37 -1.77 19.23
N ASP A 34 -16.20 -2.30 18.33
CA ASP A 34 -16.04 -2.18 16.88
C ASP A 34 -14.57 -2.41 16.42
N THR A 35 -13.92 -1.35 15.93
CA THR A 35 -12.57 -1.36 15.37
C THR A 35 -11.47 -1.37 16.42
N THR A 36 -11.76 -1.44 17.72
CA THR A 36 -10.72 -1.55 18.75
C THR A 36 -10.60 -2.93 19.37
N SER A 37 -11.39 -3.90 18.92
CA SER A 37 -11.39 -5.29 19.40
C SER A 37 -10.37 -6.14 18.63
N GLY A 38 -9.10 -5.74 18.72
CA GLY A 38 -8.01 -6.27 17.90
C GLY A 38 -7.56 -7.71 18.24
N GLY A 39 -7.99 -8.24 19.39
CA GLY A 39 -7.64 -9.57 19.86
C GLY A 39 -6.17 -9.71 20.34
N PRO A 40 -5.66 -10.95 20.46
CA PRO A 40 -4.36 -11.23 21.08
C PRO A 40 -3.17 -10.77 20.25
N PRO A 41 -1.98 -10.59 20.88
CA PRO A 41 -0.75 -10.32 20.15
C PRO A 41 -0.53 -11.40 19.09
N PRO A 42 -0.03 -11.01 17.92
CA PRO A 42 0.14 -11.95 16.83
C PRO A 42 1.27 -12.94 17.16
N THR A 43 1.13 -14.19 16.74
CA THR A 43 2.20 -15.19 16.84
C THR A 43 3.24 -15.04 15.72
N SER A 44 2.90 -14.27 14.68
CA SER A 44 3.73 -13.98 13.52
C SER A 44 3.58 -12.52 13.09
N ASP A 45 4.58 -11.93 12.42
CA ASP A 45 4.44 -10.56 11.88
C ASP A 45 3.25 -10.44 10.89
N GLU A 46 2.80 -11.56 10.32
CA GLU A 46 1.73 -11.57 9.30
C GLU A 46 0.33 -11.27 9.88
N ASP A 47 0.13 -11.54 11.17
CA ASP A 47 -1.16 -11.39 11.86
C ASP A 47 -1.25 -10.10 12.70
N ALA A 48 -0.19 -9.30 12.71
CA ALA A 48 -0.03 -8.12 13.54
C ALA A 48 -1.05 -7.00 13.32
N THR A 49 -1.76 -7.03 12.19
CA THR A 49 -2.59 -5.89 11.76
C THR A 49 -3.78 -5.66 12.69
N ASN A 50 -4.44 -6.74 13.13
CA ASN A 50 -5.62 -6.61 13.99
C ASN A 50 -5.23 -6.27 15.42
N TRP A 51 -4.15 -6.84 15.97
CA TRP A 51 -3.71 -6.52 17.33
C TRP A 51 -3.43 -5.02 17.55
N LEU A 52 -2.91 -4.34 16.53
CA LEU A 52 -2.64 -2.89 16.59
C LEU A 52 -3.91 -2.03 16.68
N LEU A 53 -5.08 -2.62 16.46
CA LEU A 53 -6.37 -1.98 16.66
C LEU A 53 -6.74 -1.83 18.14
N ASN A 54 -6.16 -2.66 19.02
CA ASN A 54 -6.40 -2.56 20.45
C ASN A 54 -6.11 -1.14 20.98
N PRO A 55 -6.83 -0.67 22.01
CA PRO A 55 -6.51 0.60 22.66
C PRO A 55 -5.05 0.61 23.13
N ARG A 56 -4.40 1.77 23.00
CA ARG A 56 -3.01 1.94 23.43
C ARG A 56 -2.88 3.20 24.26
N TYR A 57 -2.12 3.11 25.33
CA TYR A 57 -1.89 4.22 26.25
C TYR A 57 -0.41 4.43 26.41
N LEU A 58 0.07 5.64 26.09
CA LEU A 58 1.43 6.04 26.37
C LEU A 58 1.49 6.70 27.74
N LEU A 59 2.31 6.14 28.62
CA LEU A 59 2.57 6.67 29.94
C LEU A 59 3.96 7.29 29.99
N THR A 60 4.05 8.43 30.64
CA THR A 60 5.31 9.13 30.91
C THR A 60 5.47 9.27 32.41
N VAL A 61 6.50 8.62 32.92
CA VAL A 61 6.96 8.76 34.29
C VAL A 61 7.88 9.97 34.33
N ASP A 62 7.57 10.94 35.18
CA ASP A 62 8.47 12.03 35.51
C ASP A 62 9.32 11.57 36.70
N PRO A 63 10.55 11.07 36.47
CA PRO A 63 11.46 10.86 37.59
C PRO A 63 11.75 12.24 38.16
N ALA A 64 11.01 12.60 39.21
CA ALA A 64 11.23 13.83 39.94
C ALA A 64 12.73 14.01 40.12
N ARG A 65 13.24 15.24 39.91
CA ARG A 65 14.66 15.55 40.13
C ARG A 65 15.00 15.23 41.58
N GLU A 66 15.43 14.00 41.84
CA GLU A 66 16.02 13.65 43.11
C GLU A 66 17.21 14.58 43.32
N PRO A 67 17.47 14.99 44.57
CA PRO A 67 18.65 15.78 44.89
C PRO A 67 19.86 15.08 44.27
N LYS A 68 20.66 15.84 43.51
CA LYS A 68 21.87 15.32 42.87
C LYS A 68 22.69 14.60 43.95
N ASP A 69 23.13 13.37 43.65
CA ASP A 69 24.15 12.69 44.45
C ASP A 69 25.32 13.69 44.64
N PRO A 70 25.95 13.76 45.82
CA PRO A 70 27.04 14.70 46.09
C PRO A 70 28.20 14.60 45.08
N ASP A 71 28.34 13.45 44.41
CA ASP A 71 29.33 13.21 43.34
C ASP A 71 28.90 13.70 41.93
N GLY A 72 27.74 14.37 41.80
CA GLY A 72 27.29 14.99 40.55
C GLY A 72 26.81 14.03 39.45
N GLY A 73 26.87 12.72 39.68
CA GLY A 73 26.37 11.70 38.77
C GLY A 73 24.85 11.55 38.86
N GLN A 74 24.13 11.86 37.78
CA GLN A 74 22.69 11.61 37.71
C GLN A 74 22.44 10.12 37.44
N LYS A 75 22.42 9.30 38.49
CA LYS A 75 22.11 7.87 38.35
C LYS A 75 20.61 7.75 38.03
N LYS A 76 20.28 7.35 36.80
CA LYS A 76 18.91 6.99 36.44
C LYS A 76 18.48 5.82 37.32
N ARG A 77 17.63 6.09 38.33
CA ARG A 77 16.99 5.04 39.11
C ARG A 77 15.90 4.37 38.28
N ASP A 78 15.72 3.09 38.53
CA ASP A 78 14.62 2.32 37.96
C ASP A 78 13.35 2.68 38.72
N SER A 79 12.33 3.16 38.01
CA SER A 79 11.00 3.36 38.60
C SER A 79 10.25 2.03 38.60
N LYS A 80 9.75 1.61 39.76
CA LYS A 80 8.82 0.49 39.85
C LYS A 80 7.40 0.94 39.53
N CYS A 81 6.69 0.10 38.80
CA CYS A 81 5.31 0.31 38.40
C CYS A 81 4.52 -0.97 38.71
N CYS A 82 3.26 -0.81 39.08
CA CYS A 82 2.28 -1.88 39.16
C CYS A 82 1.09 -1.46 38.29
N ILE A 83 0.59 -2.38 37.49
CA ILE A 83 -0.62 -2.18 36.71
C ILE A 83 -1.63 -3.25 37.10
N THR A 84 -2.87 -2.83 37.28
CA THR A 84 -4.04 -3.69 37.40
C THR A 84 -4.99 -3.34 36.26
N MET A 85 -5.54 -4.36 35.60
CA MET A 85 -6.64 -4.22 34.67
C MET A 85 -7.85 -4.97 35.23
N SER A 86 -8.96 -4.25 35.35
CA SER A 86 -10.24 -4.76 35.80
C SER A 86 -11.19 -4.82 34.61
N LEU A 87 -11.74 -5.99 34.32
CA LEU A 87 -12.83 -6.16 33.37
C LEU A 87 -14.13 -5.71 34.04
N LEU A 88 -14.81 -4.75 33.40
CA LEU A 88 -16.14 -4.34 33.83
C LEU A 88 -17.12 -5.31 33.21
N ASN A 89 -17.34 -6.44 33.89
CA ASN A 89 -18.39 -7.38 33.54
C ASN A 89 -19.73 -6.68 33.75
N ASP A 90 -20.36 -6.28 32.65
CA ASP A 90 -21.69 -5.66 32.62
C ASP A 90 -22.76 -6.74 32.89
N GLN A 91 -22.70 -7.40 34.05
CA GLN A 91 -23.78 -8.26 34.55
C GLN A 91 -25.08 -7.46 34.81
N ALA A 92 -25.08 -6.15 34.59
CA ALA A 92 -26.20 -5.27 34.86
C ALA A 92 -27.07 -4.92 33.63
N GLY A 93 -26.76 -5.32 32.38
CA GLY A 93 -27.55 -4.77 31.25
C GLY A 93 -27.57 -5.43 29.86
N CYS A 94 -26.72 -6.39 29.52
CA CYS A 94 -26.70 -6.93 28.14
C CYS A 94 -27.53 -8.21 27.99
N TYR A 95 -28.78 -8.01 27.56
CA TYR A 95 -29.73 -9.02 27.08
C TYR A 95 -29.18 -9.76 25.85
N SER A 96 -28.68 -10.97 26.03
CA SER A 96 -28.89 -12.04 25.04
C SER A 96 -28.80 -13.40 25.73
N ASP A 97 -29.83 -14.23 25.59
CA ASP A 97 -29.97 -15.57 26.20
C ASP A 97 -28.96 -16.62 25.68
N THR A 98 -27.91 -16.19 24.98
CA THR A 98 -26.86 -17.07 24.45
C THR A 98 -25.60 -16.92 25.29
N TYR A 99 -25.33 -17.94 26.12
CA TYR A 99 -24.06 -18.24 26.80
C TYR A 99 -23.12 -17.04 26.97
N ALA A 100 -23.13 -16.41 28.15
CA ALA A 100 -22.11 -15.46 28.55
C ALA A 100 -20.72 -16.12 28.42
N GLN A 101 -20.03 -15.86 27.32
CA GLN A 101 -18.66 -16.27 27.16
C GLN A 101 -17.84 -15.43 28.13
N SER A 102 -17.29 -16.10 29.14
CA SER A 102 -16.28 -15.53 30.03
C SER A 102 -15.16 -14.97 29.16
N ALA A 103 -14.96 -13.66 29.24
CA ALA A 103 -13.99 -12.98 28.41
C ALA A 103 -12.61 -13.12 29.02
N ALA A 104 -11.74 -13.92 28.40
CA ALA A 104 -10.35 -13.92 28.81
C ALA A 104 -9.65 -12.67 28.26
N ALA A 105 -8.97 -11.91 29.13
CA ALA A 105 -8.25 -10.70 28.73
C ALA A 105 -6.82 -10.69 29.25
N GLY A 106 -5.93 -10.07 28.48
CA GLY A 106 -4.50 -9.96 28.77
C GLY A 106 -4.00 -8.53 28.64
N LEU A 107 -2.74 -8.34 29.00
CA LEU A 107 -2.11 -7.03 29.00
C LEU A 107 -0.65 -7.13 28.56
N LEU A 108 -0.25 -6.24 27.65
CA LEU A 108 1.15 -6.06 27.26
C LEU A 108 1.66 -4.68 27.65
N VAL A 109 2.90 -4.63 28.15
CA VAL A 109 3.61 -3.40 28.47
C VAL A 109 4.93 -3.35 27.73
N PHE A 110 5.14 -2.31 26.95
CA PHE A 110 6.35 -2.08 26.17
C PHE A 110 7.14 -0.90 26.72
N ALA A 111 8.47 -1.00 26.76
CA ALA A 111 9.33 0.13 27.09
C ALA A 111 9.32 1.16 25.95
N GLY A 112 9.21 2.44 26.30
CA GLY A 112 9.18 3.54 25.36
C GLY A 112 7.82 3.77 24.72
N GLU A 113 7.83 4.59 23.68
CA GLU A 113 6.66 4.93 22.90
C GLU A 113 6.55 3.99 21.70
N MET A 114 5.41 3.30 21.56
CA MET A 114 5.16 2.39 20.44
C MET A 114 4.81 3.20 19.17
N ASN A 115 5.80 3.95 18.68
CA ASN A 115 5.69 4.91 17.58
C ASN A 115 5.73 4.27 16.21
N SER A 116 6.32 3.08 16.10
CA SER A 116 6.53 2.46 14.80
C SER A 116 5.98 1.05 14.75
N PHE A 117 5.28 0.80 13.66
CA PHE A 117 4.88 -0.50 13.16
C PHE A 117 6.03 -1.48 12.89
N SER A 118 7.29 -1.05 13.02
CA SER A 118 8.43 -1.74 12.43
C SER A 118 9.05 -2.84 13.29
N LYS A 119 8.87 -2.85 14.62
CA LYS A 119 9.37 -3.92 15.49
C LYS A 119 8.55 -4.02 16.77
N PHE A 120 7.88 -5.15 16.98
CA PHE A 120 7.42 -5.54 18.31
C PHE A 120 8.66 -5.78 19.19
N THR A 121 9.07 -4.77 19.95
CA THR A 121 10.08 -4.97 20.99
C THR A 121 9.53 -5.97 22.00
N LYS A 122 10.37 -6.84 22.55
CA LYS A 122 9.96 -7.75 23.62
C LYS A 122 9.26 -6.95 24.73
N PRO A 123 8.04 -7.33 25.15
CA PRO A 123 7.35 -6.64 26.22
C PRO A 123 8.17 -6.71 27.52
N VAL A 124 8.13 -5.63 28.31
CA VAL A 124 8.72 -5.58 29.66
C VAL A 124 7.85 -6.38 30.62
N CYS A 125 6.54 -6.42 30.36
CA CYS A 125 5.57 -7.20 31.10
C CYS A 125 4.51 -7.73 30.14
N HIS A 126 4.15 -9.00 30.31
CA HIS A 126 3.08 -9.67 29.58
C HIS A 126 2.26 -10.46 30.59
N ILE A 127 0.98 -10.15 30.68
CA ILE A 127 0.00 -10.95 31.38
C ILE A 127 -0.79 -11.71 30.32
N GLU A 128 -0.68 -13.03 30.33
CA GLU A 128 -1.44 -13.88 29.42
C GLU A 128 -2.95 -13.74 29.65
N PRO A 129 -3.77 -13.99 28.61
CA PRO A 129 -5.21 -13.87 28.75
C PRO A 129 -5.75 -14.84 29.80
N THR A 130 -6.54 -14.33 30.73
CA THR A 130 -7.22 -15.12 31.76
C THR A 130 -8.64 -14.61 31.96
N GLU A 131 -9.52 -15.48 32.44
CA GLU A 131 -10.92 -15.19 32.77
C GLU A 131 -11.08 -14.47 34.11
N ALA A 132 -9.99 -14.07 34.76
CA ALA A 132 -10.05 -13.31 36.00
C ALA A 132 -10.63 -11.90 35.76
N ASP A 133 -11.52 -11.45 36.64
CA ASP A 133 -12.07 -10.08 36.60
C ASP A 133 -10.96 -9.03 36.74
N ASP A 134 -9.93 -9.34 37.53
CA ASP A 134 -8.76 -8.49 37.75
C ASP A 134 -7.46 -9.23 37.41
N ILE A 135 -6.63 -8.58 36.59
CA ILE A 135 -5.26 -9.03 36.33
C ILE A 135 -4.28 -7.96 36.75
N SER A 136 -3.17 -8.35 37.36
CA SER A 136 -2.16 -7.40 37.86
C SER A 136 -0.74 -7.86 37.59
N ALA A 137 0.15 -6.91 37.34
CA ALA A 137 1.58 -7.18 37.26
C ALA A 137 2.44 -6.00 37.72
N THR A 138 3.61 -6.32 38.26
CA THR A 138 4.63 -5.36 38.66
C THR A 138 5.83 -5.43 37.72
N PHE A 139 6.40 -4.28 37.36
CA PHE A 139 7.57 -4.19 36.48
C PHE A 139 8.44 -2.98 36.83
N SER A 140 9.63 -2.89 36.23
CA SER A 140 10.58 -1.79 36.45
C SER A 140 11.07 -1.21 35.13
N LEU A 141 11.18 0.12 35.06
CA LEU A 141 11.43 0.83 33.79
C LEU A 141 12.90 0.95 33.36
N ARG A 142 13.87 0.36 34.07
CA ARG A 142 15.30 0.27 33.65
C ARG A 142 15.87 1.53 32.95
N GLY A 143 15.67 2.71 33.56
CA GLY A 143 16.13 4.00 33.03
C GLY A 143 15.33 4.61 31.87
N GLN A 144 14.19 4.03 31.51
CA GLN A 144 13.19 4.59 30.60
C GLN A 144 12.19 5.45 31.37
N SER A 145 11.77 6.56 30.77
CA SER A 145 10.73 7.44 31.32
C SER A 145 9.36 7.25 30.64
N LYS A 146 9.27 6.38 29.64
CA LYS A 146 8.05 6.14 28.88
C LYS A 146 7.77 4.65 28.75
N PHE A 147 6.50 4.28 28.72
CA PHE A 147 6.06 2.93 28.37
C PHE A 147 4.67 2.96 27.74
N THR A 148 4.38 1.97 26.91
CA THR A 148 3.09 1.82 26.24
C THR A 148 2.36 0.60 26.80
N ILE A 149 1.09 0.78 27.15
CA ILE A 149 0.21 -0.28 27.61
C ILE A 149 -0.78 -0.63 26.49
N VAL A 150 -0.94 -1.91 26.23
CA VAL A 150 -1.89 -2.46 25.25
C VAL A 150 -2.75 -3.54 25.93
N PRO A 151 -3.92 -3.18 26.47
CA PRO A 151 -4.91 -4.16 26.91
C PRO A 151 -5.55 -4.85 25.70
N TYR A 152 -5.77 -6.15 25.79
CA TYR A 152 -6.34 -6.93 24.70
C TYR A 152 -7.22 -8.09 25.19
N ALA A 153 -8.20 -8.49 24.38
CA ALA A 153 -9.00 -9.69 24.63
C ALA A 153 -8.38 -10.93 23.96
N SER A 154 -8.66 -12.12 24.50
CA SER A 154 -8.17 -13.41 23.96
C SER A 154 -8.70 -13.71 22.55
N THR A 155 -9.82 -13.10 22.18
CA THR A 155 -10.47 -13.22 20.87
C THR A 155 -10.61 -11.86 20.19
N GLN A 156 -10.55 -11.86 18.86
CA GLN A 156 -10.93 -10.70 18.05
C GLN A 156 -12.43 -10.45 18.18
N ASP A 157 -12.86 -9.20 17.93
CA ASP A 157 -14.26 -8.78 17.95
C ASP A 157 -14.96 -8.92 19.32
N PHE A 158 -14.22 -9.24 20.38
CA PHE A 158 -14.74 -9.17 21.74
C PHE A 158 -15.02 -7.71 22.12
N GLU A 159 -16.22 -7.43 22.58
CA GLU A 159 -16.61 -6.11 23.07
C GLU A 159 -16.74 -6.12 24.59
N GLY A 160 -16.15 -5.12 25.24
CA GLY A 160 -16.16 -5.04 26.69
C GLY A 160 -15.49 -3.79 27.21
N LEU A 161 -15.88 -3.41 28.42
CA LEU A 161 -15.31 -2.27 29.14
C LEU A 161 -14.19 -2.76 30.07
N PHE A 162 -13.17 -1.94 30.24
CA PHE A 162 -12.10 -2.21 31.19
C PHE A 162 -11.63 -0.94 31.89
N THR A 163 -11.02 -1.12 33.05
CA THR A 163 -10.35 -0.04 33.79
C THR A 163 -8.91 -0.45 34.07
N LEU A 164 -7.95 0.42 33.74
CA LEU A 164 -6.55 0.26 34.12
C LEU A 164 -6.28 1.13 35.35
N HIS A 165 -5.77 0.51 36.41
CA HIS A 165 -5.18 1.20 37.54
C HIS A 165 -3.67 1.09 37.43
N VAL A 166 -2.99 2.22 37.27
CA VAL A 166 -1.53 2.26 37.19
C VAL A 166 -1.00 2.95 38.43
N TYR A 167 -0.13 2.24 39.13
CA TYR A 167 0.60 2.71 40.29
C TYR A 167 2.07 2.85 39.92
N CYS A 168 2.69 3.98 40.24
CA CYS A 168 4.11 4.22 40.01
C CYS A 168 4.76 4.90 41.22
N GLU A 169 6.02 4.55 41.51
CA GLU A 169 6.81 5.24 42.55
C GLU A 169 6.97 6.74 42.29
N HIS A 170 6.88 7.17 41.03
CA HIS A 170 7.09 8.55 40.61
C HIS A 170 5.83 9.10 39.91
N PRO A 171 5.64 10.44 39.84
CA PRO A 171 4.52 11.04 39.14
C PRO A 171 4.42 10.51 37.72
N VAL A 172 3.21 10.07 37.35
CA VAL A 172 2.93 9.48 36.05
C VAL A 172 1.82 10.25 35.36
N THR A 173 2.03 10.54 34.09
CA THR A 173 1.01 11.10 33.20
C THR A 173 0.73 10.10 32.09
N TYR A 174 -0.45 10.19 31.47
CA TYR A 174 -0.79 9.33 30.35
C TYR A 174 -1.47 10.12 29.24
N ARG A 175 -1.39 9.58 28.03
CA ARG A 175 -2.23 9.97 26.90
C ARG A 175 -2.71 8.72 26.16
N ARG A 176 -3.97 8.72 25.75
CA ARG A 176 -4.47 7.72 24.81
C ARG A 176 -3.78 7.94 23.46
N MET A 177 -3.22 6.88 22.88
CA MET A 177 -2.69 6.95 21.53
C MET A 177 -3.85 6.97 20.52
N PRO A 178 -3.69 7.62 19.36
CA PRO A 178 -4.72 7.62 18.33
C PRO A 178 -5.14 6.19 17.98
N SER A 179 -6.46 5.99 17.84
CA SER A 179 -7.01 4.77 17.27
C SER A 179 -6.46 4.60 15.86
N MET A 180 -6.15 3.35 15.53
CA MET A 180 -5.73 3.02 14.18
C MET A 180 -6.94 2.92 13.27
N HIS A 181 -6.79 3.35 12.03
CA HIS A 181 -7.83 3.25 11.02
C HIS A 181 -7.48 2.11 10.07
N TYR A 182 -8.42 1.18 9.92
CA TYR A 182 -8.28 0.04 9.04
C TYR A 182 -9.13 0.21 7.79
N LEU A 183 -8.51 0.07 6.63
CA LEU A 183 -9.18 0.06 5.35
C LEU A 183 -8.85 -1.23 4.62
N ASN A 184 -9.86 -1.87 4.04
CA ASN A 184 -9.73 -3.13 3.33
C ASN A 184 -10.43 -3.04 1.97
N ILE A 185 -9.70 -3.33 0.90
CA ILE A 185 -10.24 -3.41 -0.45
C ILE A 185 -9.93 -4.78 -1.04
N ARG A 186 -10.94 -5.39 -1.64
CA ARG A 186 -10.79 -6.59 -2.45
C ARG A 186 -10.78 -6.20 -3.92
N GLY A 187 -9.93 -6.87 -4.69
CA GLY A 187 -9.87 -6.68 -6.14
C GLY A 187 -9.32 -7.91 -6.84
N SER A 188 -9.13 -7.79 -8.16
CA SER A 188 -8.51 -8.83 -8.96
C SER A 188 -7.50 -8.23 -9.93
N TRP A 189 -6.41 -8.97 -10.15
CA TRP A 189 -5.67 -8.86 -11.38
C TRP A 189 -6.39 -9.75 -12.38
N VAL A 190 -6.87 -9.15 -13.46
CA VAL A 190 -7.28 -9.89 -14.66
C VAL A 190 -6.21 -9.68 -15.74
N ARG A 191 -6.28 -10.41 -16.85
CA ARG A 191 -5.33 -10.30 -17.96
C ARG A 191 -5.05 -8.86 -18.40
N GLN A 192 -6.06 -8.01 -18.45
CA GLN A 192 -5.92 -6.59 -18.80
C GLN A 192 -5.30 -5.75 -17.68
N LEU A 193 -5.39 -6.20 -16.42
CA LEU A 193 -4.90 -5.49 -15.23
C LEU A 193 -3.63 -6.08 -14.64
N SER A 194 -3.06 -7.13 -15.22
CA SER A 194 -1.78 -7.70 -14.78
C SER A 194 -0.67 -7.05 -15.61
N GLY A 195 -0.37 -5.79 -15.29
CA GLY A 195 0.57 -4.96 -16.04
C GLY A 195 2.04 -5.35 -15.91
N GLY A 196 2.39 -6.17 -14.93
CA GLY A 196 3.77 -6.58 -14.68
C GLY A 196 4.47 -5.78 -13.60
N SER A 197 5.79 -5.96 -13.48
CA SER A 197 6.64 -5.04 -12.71
C SER A 197 6.83 -3.72 -13.45
N ARG A 198 7.39 -2.71 -12.76
CA ARG A 198 7.65 -1.37 -13.32
C ARG A 198 8.40 -1.37 -14.65
N GLN A 199 9.29 -2.34 -14.87
CA GLN A 199 10.10 -2.43 -16.08
C GLN A 199 9.27 -2.86 -17.31
N GLN A 200 8.04 -3.32 -17.10
CA GLN A 200 7.15 -3.76 -18.17
C GLN A 200 6.40 -2.57 -18.78
N PRO A 201 6.25 -2.49 -20.11
CA PRO A 201 5.48 -1.44 -20.79
C PRO A 201 4.00 -1.41 -20.40
N THR A 202 3.47 -2.50 -19.84
CA THR A 202 2.08 -2.59 -19.40
C THR A 202 1.90 -2.23 -17.93
N TRP A 203 2.94 -1.76 -17.23
CA TRP A 203 2.88 -1.51 -15.78
C TRP A 203 1.75 -0.55 -15.37
N GLY A 204 1.41 0.42 -16.22
CA GLY A 204 0.28 1.33 -15.99
C GLY A 204 -1.08 0.63 -15.90
N CYS A 205 -1.21 -0.58 -16.46
CA CYS A 205 -2.46 -1.35 -16.41
C CYS A 205 -2.72 -2.01 -15.05
N ASN A 206 -1.69 -2.17 -14.21
CA ASN A 206 -1.82 -2.70 -12.85
C ASN A 206 -2.84 -1.91 -12.05
N PRO A 207 -3.68 -2.50 -11.16
CA PRO A 207 -4.59 -1.77 -10.29
C PRO A 207 -3.91 -0.62 -9.56
N GLN A 208 -4.58 0.53 -9.53
CA GLN A 208 -4.07 1.77 -8.97
C GLN A 208 -5.13 2.36 -8.05
N TYR A 209 -4.68 2.85 -6.89
CA TYR A 209 -5.52 3.48 -5.89
C TYR A 209 -4.90 4.81 -5.51
N LEU A 210 -5.62 5.91 -5.78
CA LEU A 210 -5.27 7.23 -5.32
C LEU A 210 -5.55 7.33 -3.82
N VAL A 211 -4.55 7.74 -3.05
CA VAL A 211 -4.62 7.90 -1.59
C VAL A 211 -4.82 9.37 -1.26
N LYS A 212 -5.88 9.67 -0.51
CA LYS A 212 -6.17 11.00 0.03
C LYS A 212 -6.05 10.96 1.55
N THR A 213 -5.25 11.88 2.11
CA THR A 213 -5.08 12.05 3.56
C THR A 213 -5.26 13.52 3.93
N VAL A 214 -5.72 13.80 5.16
CA VAL A 214 -5.94 15.18 5.65
C VAL A 214 -4.72 15.72 6.41
N ARG A 215 -3.85 14.82 6.87
CA ARG A 215 -2.60 15.12 7.58
C ARG A 215 -1.58 14.02 7.34
N ASN A 216 -0.33 14.26 7.74
CA ASN A 216 0.72 13.26 7.63
C ASN A 216 0.30 11.98 8.33
N THR A 217 0.31 10.87 7.59
CA THR A 217 -0.29 9.61 8.01
C THR A 217 0.69 8.48 7.83
N ASP A 218 1.21 7.94 8.93
CA ASP A 218 1.95 6.68 8.92
C ASP A 218 0.98 5.52 8.68
N ALA A 219 1.36 4.61 7.79
CA ALA A 219 0.56 3.47 7.41
C ALA A 219 1.37 2.19 7.23
N ILE A 220 0.78 1.06 7.62
CA ILE A 220 1.14 -0.26 7.13
C ILE A 220 0.30 -0.53 5.89
N ILE A 221 0.97 -0.83 4.78
CA ILE A 221 0.32 -1.30 3.57
C ILE A 221 0.58 -2.80 3.45
N THR A 222 -0.50 -3.56 3.45
CA THR A 222 -0.50 -5.02 3.37
C THR A 222 -1.23 -5.45 2.11
N LEU A 223 -0.57 -6.26 1.28
CA LEU A 223 -1.15 -6.83 0.08
C LEU A 223 -1.15 -8.36 0.22
N LYS A 224 -2.32 -8.97 0.14
CA LYS A 224 -2.52 -10.43 0.17
C LYS A 224 -2.96 -10.91 -1.21
N GLN A 225 -2.36 -11.99 -1.70
CA GLN A 225 -2.83 -12.70 -2.89
C GLN A 225 -3.70 -13.89 -2.44
N GLN A 226 -4.87 -14.04 -3.04
CA GLN A 226 -5.70 -15.23 -2.82
C GLN A 226 -5.22 -16.39 -3.70
N PRO A 227 -5.10 -17.61 -3.15
CA PRO A 227 -4.79 -18.79 -3.93
C PRO A 227 -5.83 -19.01 -5.05
N LEU A 228 -5.39 -19.51 -6.20
CA LEU A 228 -6.29 -19.93 -7.27
C LEU A 228 -7.13 -21.13 -6.80
N LYS A 229 -8.46 -21.02 -6.87
CA LYS A 229 -9.38 -22.11 -6.52
C LYS A 229 -9.16 -23.30 -7.46
N GLY A 230 -8.88 -24.49 -6.91
CA GLY A 230 -8.82 -25.75 -7.67
C GLY A 230 -7.44 -26.40 -7.81
N LEU A 231 -6.37 -25.75 -7.34
CA LEU A 231 -5.02 -26.33 -7.24
C LEU A 231 -4.64 -26.43 -5.75
N ALA A 232 -5.23 -27.41 -5.08
CA ALA A 232 -5.16 -27.60 -3.63
C ALA A 232 -3.86 -28.29 -3.16
N GLU A 233 -2.71 -27.93 -3.73
CA GLU A 233 -1.42 -28.27 -3.13
C GLU A 233 -0.76 -26.99 -2.62
N GLU A 234 -0.48 -26.99 -1.31
CA GLU A 234 0.01 -25.85 -0.54
C GLU A 234 1.23 -25.18 -1.20
N GLY A 235 1.07 -23.90 -1.57
CA GLY A 235 2.18 -23.00 -1.86
C GLY A 235 2.73 -22.94 -3.29
N GLN A 236 2.26 -23.76 -4.24
CA GLN A 236 2.92 -23.84 -5.56
C GLN A 236 2.45 -22.89 -6.67
N ASP A 237 1.30 -22.21 -6.54
CA ASP A 237 0.79 -21.33 -7.63
C ASP A 237 0.62 -19.84 -7.25
N LEU A 238 1.39 -19.37 -6.27
CA LEU A 238 1.49 -17.93 -6.01
C LEU A 238 2.40 -17.26 -7.04
N CYS A 239 1.93 -16.12 -7.55
CA CYS A 239 2.77 -15.27 -8.39
C CYS A 239 3.68 -14.42 -7.51
N ALA A 240 4.80 -13.95 -8.05
CA ALA A 240 5.51 -12.89 -7.34
C ALA A 240 4.67 -11.63 -7.49
N PHE A 241 4.31 -10.96 -6.39
CA PHE A 241 3.59 -9.69 -6.45
C PHE A 241 4.25 -8.65 -5.56
N GLY A 242 3.93 -7.39 -5.83
CA GLY A 242 4.52 -6.23 -5.18
C GLY A 242 3.55 -5.06 -5.16
N ALA A 243 3.78 -4.11 -4.27
CA ALA A 243 3.09 -2.84 -4.25
C ALA A 243 4.11 -1.70 -4.33
N THR A 244 3.73 -0.63 -5.02
CA THR A 244 4.56 0.58 -5.19
C THR A 244 3.73 1.79 -4.84
N VAL A 245 4.26 2.67 -4.00
CA VAL A 245 3.69 4.00 -3.76
C VAL A 245 4.45 4.99 -4.62
N ALA A 246 3.72 5.72 -5.45
CA ALA A 246 4.28 6.70 -6.35
C ALA A 246 3.57 8.05 -6.20
N GLN A 247 4.28 9.11 -6.51
CA GLN A 247 3.74 10.47 -6.57
C GLN A 247 3.53 10.85 -8.05
N PRO A 248 2.29 10.87 -8.58
CA PRO A 248 2.01 11.42 -9.90
C PRO A 248 2.35 12.92 -9.98
N GLU A 249 2.65 13.40 -11.18
CA GLU A 249 2.71 14.83 -11.45
C GLU A 249 1.30 15.44 -11.37
N LYS A 250 1.20 16.67 -10.85
CA LYS A 250 -0.07 17.40 -10.60
C LYS A 250 -1.08 17.35 -11.76
N GLU A 251 -0.60 17.48 -13.01
CA GLU A 251 -1.45 17.49 -14.20
C GLU A 251 -2.19 16.15 -14.43
N TYR A 252 -1.67 15.03 -13.91
CA TYR A 252 -2.32 13.72 -13.99
C TYR A 252 -3.51 13.56 -13.04
N LEU A 253 -3.47 14.23 -11.89
CA LEU A 253 -4.47 14.06 -10.84
C LEU A 253 -5.78 14.77 -11.19
N GLU A 254 -5.70 15.93 -11.84
CA GLU A 254 -6.88 16.70 -12.25
C GLU A 254 -7.66 16.01 -13.38
N SER A 255 -7.02 15.14 -14.15
CA SER A 255 -7.66 14.38 -15.23
C SER A 255 -8.11 12.96 -14.82
N PHE A 256 -7.81 12.52 -13.59
CA PHE A 256 -7.92 11.11 -13.14
C PHE A 256 -7.16 10.12 -14.04
N GLU A 257 -6.20 10.59 -14.84
CA GLU A 257 -5.43 9.74 -15.73
C GLU A 257 -4.47 8.87 -14.90
N ARG A 258 -4.41 7.55 -15.20
CA ARG A 258 -3.56 6.59 -14.47
C ARG A 258 -2.10 7.05 -14.45
N CYS A 259 -1.40 6.77 -13.35
CA CYS A 259 0.05 6.82 -13.30
C CYS A 259 0.59 5.94 -14.42
N SER A 260 0.99 6.59 -15.50
CA SER A 260 1.55 5.92 -16.65
C SER A 260 3.00 5.56 -16.39
N LEU A 261 3.60 4.83 -17.32
CA LEU A 261 5.03 4.47 -17.37
C LEU A 261 6.00 5.66 -17.27
N LEU A 262 5.51 6.90 -17.19
CA LEU A 262 6.30 8.11 -17.09
C LEU A 262 6.84 8.38 -15.70
N LEU A 263 6.41 7.64 -14.68
CA LEU A 263 6.98 7.84 -13.35
C LEU A 263 8.50 7.64 -13.42
N GLU A 264 9.28 8.69 -13.19
CA GLU A 264 10.74 8.62 -13.10
C GLU A 264 11.15 7.92 -11.79
N ARG A 265 12.41 7.47 -11.67
CA ARG A 265 12.84 6.75 -10.45
C ARG A 265 12.60 7.55 -9.17
N ARG A 266 12.69 8.88 -9.27
CA ARG A 266 12.48 9.85 -8.19
C ARG A 266 11.05 9.93 -7.67
N GLU A 267 10.06 9.53 -8.48
CA GLU A 267 8.64 9.62 -8.09
C GLU A 267 8.14 8.38 -7.36
N ILE A 268 8.95 7.32 -7.23
CA ILE A 268 8.64 6.22 -6.32
C ILE A 268 9.12 6.61 -4.93
N VAL A 269 8.16 6.79 -4.03
CA VAL A 269 8.42 7.15 -2.63
C VAL A 269 8.57 5.92 -1.74
N ALA A 270 7.90 4.81 -2.09
CA ALA A 270 8.04 3.53 -1.39
C ALA A 270 7.71 2.35 -2.31
N LYS A 271 8.25 1.18 -1.98
CA LYS A 271 7.90 -0.09 -2.65
C LYS A 271 8.11 -1.26 -1.72
N SER A 272 7.30 -2.30 -1.89
CA SER A 272 7.61 -3.62 -1.35
C SER A 272 8.66 -4.31 -2.21
N GLU A 273 9.31 -5.33 -1.66
CA GLU A 273 9.96 -6.35 -2.49
C GLU A 273 8.89 -7.20 -3.18
N PHE A 274 9.20 -7.70 -4.38
CA PHE A 274 8.36 -8.70 -5.01
C PHE A 274 8.60 -10.04 -4.34
N ALA A 275 7.56 -10.69 -3.85
CA ALA A 275 7.68 -11.96 -3.17
C ALA A 275 6.62 -12.97 -3.66
N LYS A 276 6.99 -14.25 -3.66
CA LYS A 276 6.07 -15.39 -3.83
C LYS A 276 5.63 -15.87 -2.45
N LYS A 277 4.87 -15.04 -1.74
CA LYS A 277 4.35 -15.32 -0.40
C LYS A 277 2.86 -15.02 -0.38
N PRO A 278 2.06 -15.60 0.51
CA PRO A 278 0.63 -15.27 0.61
C PRO A 278 0.37 -13.78 0.83
N MET A 279 1.34 -13.09 1.43
CA MET A 279 1.26 -11.69 1.80
C MET A 279 2.60 -10.98 1.69
N ILE A 280 2.55 -9.68 1.41
CA ILE A 280 3.65 -8.74 1.61
C ILE A 280 3.16 -7.54 2.41
N GLN A 281 4.08 -6.92 3.16
CA GLN A 281 3.79 -5.78 4.00
C GLN A 281 4.97 -4.81 4.00
N PHE A 282 4.70 -3.52 4.02
CA PHE A 282 5.71 -2.47 4.18
C PHE A 282 5.11 -1.22 4.82
N LEU A 283 5.99 -0.38 5.35
CA LEU A 283 5.63 0.87 6.00
C LEU A 283 5.80 2.04 5.04
N HIS A 284 4.88 3.00 5.14
CA HIS A 284 4.95 4.23 4.38
C HIS A 284 4.30 5.38 5.15
N THR A 285 4.85 6.59 5.01
CA THR A 285 4.25 7.81 5.55
C THR A 285 3.69 8.62 4.39
N PHE A 286 2.37 8.79 4.36
CA PHE A 286 1.68 9.67 3.42
C PHE A 286 1.82 11.12 3.92
N ASP A 287 2.73 11.89 3.32
CA ASP A 287 2.96 13.30 3.65
C ASP A 287 1.97 14.20 2.88
N THR A 288 1.25 15.07 3.59
CA THR A 288 0.31 16.02 3.00
C THR A 288 0.94 17.22 2.32
N LYS A 289 2.23 17.48 2.60
CA LYS A 289 3.00 18.48 1.86
C LYS A 289 3.35 18.00 0.46
N VAL A 290 3.33 16.69 0.28
CA VAL A 290 3.56 16.01 -0.98
C VAL A 290 2.18 15.86 -1.64
N GLU A 291 2.11 16.10 -2.95
CA GLU A 291 0.86 15.93 -3.71
C GLU A 291 0.30 14.51 -3.56
N ASP A 292 -0.95 14.30 -3.99
CA ASP A 292 -1.64 13.02 -3.79
C ASP A 292 -0.77 11.83 -4.28
N GLN A 293 -0.78 10.73 -3.53
CA GLN A 293 0.04 9.55 -3.83
C GLN A 293 -0.82 8.41 -4.36
N VAL A 294 -0.27 7.56 -5.21
CA VAL A 294 -0.95 6.42 -5.82
C VAL A 294 -0.26 5.11 -5.43
N ILE A 295 -1.05 4.13 -4.99
CA ILE A 295 -0.60 2.77 -4.75
C ILE A 295 -0.85 1.95 -6.03
N VAL A 296 0.22 1.40 -6.61
CA VAL A 296 0.18 0.51 -7.78
C VAL A 296 0.43 -0.93 -7.35
N LEU A 297 -0.54 -1.82 -7.57
CA LEU A 297 -0.48 -3.23 -7.19
C LEU A 297 -0.02 -4.08 -8.38
N SER A 298 1.17 -4.64 -8.31
CA SER A 298 1.84 -5.26 -9.46
C SER A 298 2.00 -6.77 -9.30
N LEU A 299 1.87 -7.51 -10.41
CA LEU A 299 2.06 -8.96 -10.47
C LEU A 299 3.19 -9.34 -11.44
N SER A 300 3.93 -10.41 -11.15
CA SER A 300 5.06 -10.89 -11.95
C SER A 300 5.17 -12.43 -11.92
N PRO A 301 5.25 -13.11 -13.09
CA PRO A 301 5.15 -12.54 -14.43
C PRO A 301 3.69 -12.24 -14.83
N PRO A 302 3.43 -11.17 -15.60
CA PRO A 302 2.15 -10.93 -16.24
C PRO A 302 1.99 -11.72 -17.57
N PRO A 303 0.76 -11.90 -18.09
CA PRO A 303 -0.53 -11.66 -17.44
C PRO A 303 -1.03 -12.91 -16.69
N ARG A 304 -1.70 -12.72 -15.54
CA ARG A 304 -2.39 -13.79 -14.80
C ARG A 304 -3.66 -13.26 -14.15
N ASP A 305 -4.63 -14.16 -14.01
CA ASP A 305 -5.88 -13.89 -13.31
C ASP A 305 -5.77 -14.37 -11.86
N THR A 306 -5.92 -13.49 -10.89
CA THR A 306 -5.90 -13.83 -9.46
C THR A 306 -6.52 -12.71 -8.63
N GLN A 307 -6.98 -13.03 -7.43
CA GLN A 307 -7.63 -12.08 -6.53
C GLN A 307 -6.64 -11.56 -5.49
N TYR A 308 -6.89 -10.33 -5.02
CA TYR A 308 -6.10 -9.73 -3.96
C TYR A 308 -6.94 -9.03 -2.93
N THR A 309 -6.33 -8.81 -1.77
CA THR A 309 -6.82 -7.92 -0.73
C THR A 309 -5.74 -6.91 -0.39
N LEU A 310 -6.04 -5.62 -0.55
CA LEU A 310 -5.23 -4.51 -0.09
C LEU A 310 -5.79 -4.05 1.26
N SER A 311 -4.99 -4.18 2.30
CA SER A 311 -5.30 -3.68 3.64
C SER A 311 -4.36 -2.54 4.00
N ILE A 312 -4.90 -1.45 4.53
CA ILE A 312 -4.11 -0.34 5.03
C ILE A 312 -4.50 -0.06 6.48
N LEU A 313 -3.52 -0.20 7.38
CA LEU A 313 -3.65 0.22 8.77
C LEU A 313 -2.93 1.55 8.96
N SER A 314 -3.64 2.59 9.37
CA SER A 314 -3.15 3.97 9.31
C SER A 314 -3.37 4.73 10.62
N SER A 315 -2.43 5.63 10.93
CA SER A 315 -2.46 6.48 12.14
C SER A 315 -3.52 7.59 12.09
N SER A 316 -4.16 7.79 10.94
CA SER A 316 -5.21 8.78 10.68
C SER A 316 -6.12 8.30 9.55
N PRO A 317 -7.38 8.76 9.47
CA PRO A 317 -8.27 8.36 8.39
C PRO A 317 -7.67 8.71 7.03
N LEU A 318 -7.78 7.76 6.10
CA LEU A 318 -7.44 7.95 4.69
C LEU A 318 -8.55 7.40 3.80
N THR A 319 -8.61 7.88 2.57
CA THR A 319 -9.55 7.40 1.56
C THR A 319 -8.79 6.89 0.36
N LEU A 320 -9.24 5.76 -0.19
CA LEU A 320 -8.74 5.22 -1.44
C LEU A 320 -9.77 5.43 -2.54
N TYR A 321 -9.32 6.00 -3.66
CA TYR A 321 -10.11 6.12 -4.87
C TYR A 321 -9.52 5.18 -5.93
N PRO A 322 -10.27 4.19 -6.43
CA PRO A 322 -9.79 3.36 -7.52
C PRO A 322 -9.58 4.23 -8.76
N VAL A 323 -8.39 4.15 -9.35
CA VAL A 323 -8.10 4.86 -10.60
C VAL A 323 -8.67 4.04 -11.77
N PRO A 324 -9.44 4.62 -12.70
CA PRO A 324 -10.11 3.92 -13.81
C PRO A 324 -9.15 3.10 -14.67
N HIS A 325 -9.57 1.89 -15.06
CA HIS A 325 -8.77 0.97 -15.88
C HIS A 325 -8.39 1.57 -17.23
N MET A 326 -7.17 1.33 -17.70
CA MET A 326 -6.77 1.66 -19.06
C MET A 326 -6.54 0.40 -19.87
N HIS A 327 -7.31 0.25 -20.94
CA HIS A 327 -7.03 -0.69 -22.00
C HIS A 327 -5.75 -0.26 -22.72
N THR A 328 -4.78 -1.16 -22.82
CA THR A 328 -3.48 -0.88 -23.46
C THR A 328 -3.15 -2.00 -24.43
N VAL A 329 -2.84 -1.63 -25.67
CA VAL A 329 -2.39 -2.58 -26.70
C VAL A 329 -1.10 -2.08 -27.31
N THR A 330 -0.09 -2.95 -27.34
CA THR A 330 1.26 -2.63 -27.83
C THR A 330 1.67 -3.57 -28.96
N HIS A 331 2.13 -3.01 -30.07
CA HIS A 331 2.72 -3.74 -31.18
C HIS A 331 4.20 -3.40 -31.35
N LYS A 332 4.99 -4.39 -31.73
CA LYS A 332 6.40 -4.21 -32.12
C LYS A 332 6.46 -4.01 -33.64
N GLY A 333 7.35 -3.13 -34.09
CA GLY A 333 7.60 -2.88 -35.51
C GLY A 333 9.06 -2.56 -35.78
N ALA A 334 9.40 -2.43 -37.06
CA ALA A 334 10.72 -2.00 -37.50
C ALA A 334 10.61 -1.14 -38.75
N PHE A 335 11.47 -0.12 -38.81
CA PHE A 335 11.75 0.64 -40.02
C PHE A 335 12.92 0.01 -40.78
N ASP A 336 12.75 -0.11 -42.09
CA ASP A 336 13.76 -0.52 -43.06
C ASP A 336 13.81 0.45 -44.25
N TYR A 337 14.53 0.09 -45.32
CA TYR A 337 14.66 0.97 -46.49
C TYR A 337 13.37 1.10 -47.31
N ASP A 338 12.46 0.14 -47.19
CA ASP A 338 11.27 0.04 -48.03
C ASP A 338 10.05 0.68 -47.34
N ASN A 339 10.02 0.68 -46.01
CA ASN A 339 8.91 1.22 -45.22
C ASN A 339 9.25 2.48 -44.41
N SER A 340 10.49 2.98 -44.42
CA SER A 340 10.85 4.24 -43.76
C SER A 340 10.66 5.41 -44.71
N GLY A 341 9.41 5.87 -44.84
CA GLY A 341 9.02 6.89 -45.82
C GLY A 341 9.36 8.34 -45.43
N GLY A 342 9.74 8.57 -44.17
CA GLY A 342 9.95 9.91 -43.62
C GLY A 342 8.65 10.63 -43.24
N SER A 343 8.75 11.91 -42.88
CA SER A 343 7.62 12.79 -42.56
C SER A 343 6.74 13.07 -43.80
N SER A 344 5.58 13.70 -43.61
CA SER A 344 4.61 14.00 -44.68
C SER A 344 5.11 14.97 -45.75
N ASP A 345 6.29 15.56 -45.54
CA ASP A 345 6.99 16.40 -46.52
C ASP A 345 7.85 15.58 -47.50
N ASN A 346 8.03 14.28 -47.24
CA ASN A 346 8.75 13.35 -48.11
C ASN A 346 7.80 12.62 -49.06
N ALA A 347 8.18 12.42 -50.32
CA ALA A 347 7.33 11.77 -51.32
C ALA A 347 6.91 10.34 -50.94
N ASP A 348 7.76 9.63 -50.19
CA ASP A 348 7.61 8.23 -49.82
C ASP A 348 6.90 7.99 -48.47
N TRP A 349 6.43 9.04 -47.79
CA TRP A 349 5.84 8.93 -46.43
C TRP A 349 4.65 7.96 -46.34
N TYR A 350 3.94 7.74 -47.44
CA TYR A 350 2.83 6.81 -47.51
C TYR A 350 3.28 5.33 -47.34
N LYS A 351 4.58 5.03 -47.47
CA LYS A 351 5.17 3.71 -47.24
C LYS A 351 5.36 3.37 -45.76
N ASN A 352 5.22 4.35 -44.86
CA ASN A 352 5.32 4.11 -43.43
C ASN A 352 4.29 3.07 -42.95
N PRO A 353 4.66 2.20 -41.99
CA PRO A 353 3.76 1.19 -41.42
C PRO A 353 2.50 1.81 -40.85
N LYS A 354 1.38 1.08 -40.93
CA LYS A 354 0.06 1.54 -40.47
C LYS A 354 -0.55 0.47 -39.60
N TYR A 355 -1.08 0.87 -38.46
CA TYR A 355 -1.73 -0.01 -37.50
C TYR A 355 -3.20 0.39 -37.39
N PRO A 356 -4.14 -0.46 -37.83
CA PRO A 356 -5.56 -0.17 -37.71
C PRO A 356 -5.97 -0.04 -36.24
N LEU A 357 -6.74 1.01 -35.95
CA LEU A 357 -7.29 1.32 -34.63
C LEU A 357 -8.79 1.53 -34.77
N ASP A 358 -9.57 0.60 -34.23
CA ASP A 358 -11.04 0.64 -34.25
C ASP A 358 -11.54 1.14 -32.90
N ILE A 359 -12.26 2.26 -32.94
CA ILE A 359 -12.76 2.99 -31.77
C ILE A 359 -14.26 2.73 -31.62
N THR A 360 -14.65 2.07 -30.52
CA THR A 360 -16.04 1.73 -30.21
C THR A 360 -16.72 2.80 -29.34
N VAL A 361 -15.94 3.57 -28.56
CA VAL A 361 -16.43 4.60 -27.65
C VAL A 361 -15.72 5.92 -27.93
N THR A 362 -16.47 7.02 -27.99
CA THR A 362 -15.87 8.35 -28.16
C THR A 362 -15.15 8.73 -26.85
N GLY A 363 -13.86 9.07 -26.93
CA GLY A 363 -13.06 9.30 -25.73
C GLY A 363 -11.64 9.77 -26.02
N LYS A 364 -10.84 9.86 -24.96
CA LYS A 364 -9.41 10.15 -25.03
C LYS A 364 -8.61 8.88 -25.30
N TYR A 365 -7.70 8.95 -26.27
CA TYR A 365 -6.81 7.86 -26.65
C TYR A 365 -5.39 8.40 -26.71
N ARG A 366 -4.50 7.84 -25.89
CA ARG A 366 -3.07 8.17 -25.89
C ARG A 366 -2.34 7.24 -26.83
N VAL A 367 -1.58 7.81 -27.76
CA VAL A 367 -0.72 7.08 -28.68
C VAL A 367 0.73 7.32 -28.29
N ILE A 368 1.50 6.24 -28.20
CA ILE A 368 2.90 6.25 -27.78
C ILE A 368 3.72 5.51 -28.84
N VAL A 369 4.80 6.12 -29.31
CA VAL A 369 5.80 5.45 -30.15
C VAL A 369 7.16 5.53 -29.47
N GLN A 370 7.79 4.36 -29.30
CA GLN A 370 9.05 4.22 -28.57
C GLN A 370 10.10 3.49 -29.41
N LYS A 371 11.29 4.08 -29.49
CA LYS A 371 12.48 3.45 -30.07
C LYS A 371 12.97 2.29 -29.22
N CYS A 372 13.35 1.21 -29.87
CA CYS A 372 13.88 -0.01 -29.26
C CYS A 372 15.25 -0.36 -29.85
N GLY A 373 16.19 -0.79 -28.99
CA GLY A 373 17.56 -1.13 -29.39
C GLY A 373 18.49 0.08 -29.53
N GLN A 374 19.72 -0.15 -29.98
CA GLN A 374 20.79 0.86 -29.99
C GLN A 374 21.02 1.57 -31.33
N ALA A 375 20.50 1.08 -32.46
CA ALA A 375 20.78 1.66 -33.78
C ALA A 375 19.52 2.30 -34.39
N TRP A 376 19.47 3.62 -34.39
CA TRP A 376 18.51 4.45 -35.12
C TRP A 376 19.27 5.54 -35.87
N GLY A 377 19.26 5.50 -37.21
CA GLY A 377 19.88 6.51 -38.07
C GLY A 377 21.42 6.61 -37.99
N SER A 378 22.00 7.36 -38.93
CA SER A 378 23.44 7.67 -39.01
C SER A 378 23.71 9.09 -38.51
N SER A 379 23.99 9.21 -37.21
CA SER A 379 24.66 10.36 -36.55
C SER A 379 24.02 11.77 -36.58
N SER A 380 23.04 12.07 -37.44
CA SER A 380 22.38 13.39 -37.46
C SER A 380 21.21 13.47 -36.46
N ALA A 381 20.98 14.64 -35.86
CA ALA A 381 19.87 14.85 -34.95
C ALA A 381 18.50 14.62 -35.64
N GLN A 382 18.39 14.93 -36.94
CA GLN A 382 17.18 14.73 -37.74
C GLN A 382 16.88 13.25 -38.01
N ASP A 383 17.89 12.43 -38.32
CA ASP A 383 17.71 10.98 -38.53
C ASP A 383 17.34 10.26 -37.24
N SER A 384 17.58 10.90 -36.11
CA SER A 384 17.12 10.44 -34.82
C SER A 384 15.70 10.91 -34.49
N MET A 385 15.03 11.77 -35.26
CA MET A 385 13.67 12.21 -34.91
C MET A 385 12.62 11.15 -35.25
N ILE A 386 11.73 10.89 -34.29
CA ILE A 386 10.58 9.99 -34.44
C ILE A 386 9.29 10.76 -34.17
N GLY A 387 8.23 10.38 -34.87
CA GLY A 387 6.88 10.90 -34.69
C GLY A 387 5.84 9.84 -35.03
N PHE A 388 4.57 10.25 -35.05
CA PHE A 388 3.50 9.44 -35.60
C PHE A 388 2.36 10.33 -36.11
N TYR A 389 1.57 9.76 -37.02
CA TYR A 389 0.31 10.33 -37.47
C TYR A 389 -0.87 9.49 -36.99
N VAL A 390 -1.98 10.16 -36.68
CA VAL A 390 -3.29 9.52 -36.54
C VAL A 390 -4.09 9.85 -37.79
N LEU A 391 -4.41 8.82 -38.57
CA LEU A 391 -5.12 8.96 -39.84
C LEU A 391 -6.57 8.54 -39.70
N LYS A 392 -7.47 9.21 -40.42
CA LYS A 392 -8.82 8.70 -40.65
C LYS A 392 -8.75 7.52 -41.63
N GLY A 393 -9.29 6.38 -41.23
CA GLY A 393 -9.43 5.19 -42.07
C GLY A 393 -10.45 5.44 -43.18
N GLU A 394 -10.00 5.32 -44.43
CA GLU A 394 -10.85 5.29 -45.61
C GLU A 394 -10.55 4.01 -46.40
N LYS A 395 -11.52 3.49 -47.18
CA LYS A 395 -11.33 2.31 -48.05
C LYS A 395 -10.34 2.51 -49.21
N ARG A 396 -9.52 3.56 -49.18
CA ARG A 396 -8.59 3.92 -50.25
C ARG A 396 -7.27 3.19 -50.09
N THR A 397 -6.67 2.79 -51.20
CA THR A 397 -5.39 2.07 -51.24
C THR A 397 -4.18 2.97 -50.97
N ARG A 398 -4.27 4.28 -51.24
CA ARG A 398 -3.17 5.24 -51.03
C ARG A 398 -3.55 6.31 -50.01
N VAL A 399 -2.69 6.51 -49.03
CA VAL A 399 -2.84 7.54 -48.00
C VAL A 399 -2.54 8.93 -48.56
N ARG A 400 -3.34 9.93 -48.18
CA ARG A 400 -3.14 11.34 -48.53
C ARG A 400 -2.98 12.21 -47.28
N ARG A 401 -2.39 13.40 -47.44
CA ARG A 401 -2.10 14.30 -46.32
C ARG A 401 -3.39 14.79 -45.65
N GLU A 402 -4.46 14.95 -46.43
CA GLU A 402 -5.80 15.31 -45.94
C GLU A 402 -6.41 14.29 -44.96
N GLN A 403 -5.89 13.06 -44.92
CA GLN A 403 -6.34 12.03 -43.98
C GLN A 403 -5.66 12.13 -42.62
N ILE A 404 -4.60 12.93 -42.49
CA ILE A 404 -3.94 13.20 -41.21
C ILE A 404 -4.89 14.03 -40.36
N LEU A 405 -5.44 13.40 -39.32
CA LEU A 405 -6.28 14.09 -38.35
C LEU A 405 -5.43 14.79 -37.30
N ALA A 406 -4.29 14.18 -36.97
CA ALA A 406 -3.35 14.72 -36.03
C ALA A 406 -1.95 14.15 -36.21
N GLU A 407 -0.96 14.88 -35.72
CA GLU A 407 0.45 14.51 -35.74
C GLU A 407 1.10 14.78 -34.39
N SER A 408 2.06 13.94 -34.01
CA SER A 408 2.92 14.24 -32.87
C SER A 408 4.02 15.22 -33.27
N LEU A 409 4.62 15.89 -32.29
CA LEU A 409 5.89 16.57 -32.51
C LEU A 409 6.98 15.55 -32.88
N PHE A 410 7.82 15.90 -33.86
CA PHE A 410 8.98 15.11 -34.24
C PHE A 410 10.16 15.51 -33.37
N LEU A 411 10.57 14.61 -32.47
CA LEU A 411 11.62 14.90 -31.50
C LEU A 411 12.70 13.81 -31.53
N PRO A 412 13.97 14.16 -31.25
CA PRO A 412 15.08 13.19 -31.17
C PRO A 412 15.04 12.37 -29.85
N LEU A 413 13.84 12.12 -29.31
CA LEU A 413 13.63 11.43 -28.04
C LEU A 413 13.50 9.93 -28.23
N LYS A 414 13.73 9.15 -27.17
CA LYS A 414 13.51 7.70 -27.20
C LYS A 414 12.02 7.33 -27.32
N ARG A 415 11.13 8.25 -26.96
CA ARG A 415 9.68 8.07 -26.90
C ARG A 415 9.00 9.39 -27.27
N VAL A 416 7.93 9.30 -28.03
CA VAL A 416 7.01 10.39 -28.31
C VAL A 416 5.59 9.91 -28.03
N GLU A 417 4.75 10.79 -27.49
CA GLU A 417 3.37 10.48 -27.19
C GLU A 417 2.47 11.69 -27.30
N HIS A 418 1.18 11.44 -27.50
CA HIS A 418 0.16 12.47 -27.51
C HIS A 418 -1.22 11.85 -27.28
N THR A 419 -2.13 12.62 -26.68
CA THR A 419 -3.50 12.20 -26.37
C THR A 419 -4.48 12.91 -27.30
N TYR A 420 -5.37 12.15 -27.93
CA TYR A 420 -6.36 12.67 -28.86
C TYR A 420 -7.77 12.31 -28.45
N GLN A 421 -8.71 13.21 -28.74
CA GLN A 421 -10.13 12.90 -28.65
C GLN A 421 -10.59 12.22 -29.94
N LEU A 422 -10.86 10.91 -29.89
CA LEU A 422 -11.31 10.12 -31.04
C LEU A 422 -12.81 9.80 -30.92
N LYS A 423 -13.48 9.66 -32.07
CA LYS A 423 -14.93 9.43 -32.15
C LYS A 423 -15.23 7.96 -32.44
N ALA A 424 -16.23 7.42 -31.74
CA ALA A 424 -16.77 6.09 -31.99
C ALA A 424 -17.23 5.92 -33.45
N GLY A 425 -17.13 4.69 -33.95
CA GLY A 425 -17.61 4.30 -35.29
C GLY A 425 -16.73 4.82 -36.44
N THR A 426 -15.61 5.48 -36.14
CA THR A 426 -14.60 5.88 -37.12
C THR A 426 -13.44 4.88 -37.04
N GLN A 427 -13.02 4.35 -38.18
CA GLN A 427 -11.79 3.59 -38.27
C GLN A 427 -10.61 4.56 -38.31
N TYR A 428 -9.56 4.29 -37.55
CA TYR A 428 -8.34 5.09 -37.55
C TYR A 428 -7.13 4.23 -37.93
N HIS A 429 -6.03 4.88 -38.29
CA HIS A 429 -4.73 4.22 -38.36
C HIS A 429 -3.71 5.02 -37.58
N VAL A 430 -2.91 4.33 -36.75
CA VAL A 430 -1.70 4.90 -36.18
C VAL A 430 -0.54 4.59 -37.11
N MET A 431 0.16 5.62 -37.56
CA MET A 431 1.30 5.51 -38.46
C MET A 431 2.55 6.03 -37.75
N PRO A 432 3.39 5.17 -37.15
CA PRO A 432 4.69 5.57 -36.68
C PRO A 432 5.54 6.00 -37.88
N VAL A 433 6.32 7.08 -37.71
CA VAL A 433 7.14 7.67 -38.77
C VAL A 433 8.49 8.14 -38.23
N THR A 434 9.51 8.10 -39.09
CA THR A 434 10.77 8.83 -38.90
C THR A 434 10.67 10.19 -39.57
N TYR A 435 11.50 11.16 -39.16
CA TYR A 435 11.53 12.45 -39.85
C TYR A 435 12.16 12.33 -41.25
N SER A 436 13.38 11.80 -41.31
CA SER A 436 14.06 11.47 -42.56
C SER A 436 13.60 10.12 -43.12
N PRO A 437 13.52 9.95 -44.45
CA PRO A 437 13.28 8.65 -45.08
C PRO A 437 14.51 7.74 -44.92
N LYS A 438 14.32 6.43 -45.14
CA LYS A 438 15.37 5.39 -45.15
C LYS A 438 16.10 5.21 -43.81
N VAL A 439 15.52 5.71 -42.72
CA VAL A 439 16.03 5.49 -41.36
C VAL A 439 15.62 4.10 -40.90
N ARG A 440 16.60 3.29 -40.46
CA ARG A 440 16.36 1.95 -39.91
C ARG A 440 16.28 2.00 -38.39
N GLY A 441 15.41 1.18 -37.81
CA GLY A 441 15.29 1.08 -36.36
C GLY A 441 14.09 0.26 -35.91
N ARG A 442 14.20 -0.42 -34.77
CA ARG A 442 13.06 -1.14 -34.17
C ARG A 442 12.28 -0.22 -33.27
N TYR A 443 10.96 -0.29 -33.29
CA TYR A 443 10.08 0.48 -32.41
C TYR A 443 8.99 -0.38 -31.76
N LYS A 444 8.29 0.25 -30.81
CA LYS A 444 6.99 -0.16 -30.31
C LYS A 444 6.00 0.97 -30.56
N VAL A 445 4.79 0.62 -30.98
CA VAL A 445 3.64 1.51 -31.02
C VAL A 445 2.62 1.00 -30.03
N GLN A 446 2.05 1.91 -29.24
CA GLN A 446 1.13 1.58 -28.16
C GLN A 446 -0.01 2.57 -28.17
N VAL A 447 -1.21 2.07 -27.95
CA VAL A 447 -2.42 2.88 -27.75
C VAL A 447 -2.95 2.56 -26.35
N GLU A 448 -3.45 3.58 -25.67
CA GLU A 448 -4.03 3.49 -24.33
C GLU A 448 -5.31 4.32 -24.24
N SER A 449 -6.33 3.79 -23.55
CA SER A 449 -7.58 4.51 -23.27
C SER A 449 -8.32 3.86 -22.12
N GLU A 450 -9.21 4.61 -21.47
CA GLU A 450 -10.13 4.06 -20.46
C GLU A 450 -11.22 3.18 -21.08
N HIS A 451 -11.44 3.31 -22.38
CA HIS A 451 -12.39 2.51 -23.12
C HIS A 451 -11.70 1.34 -23.80
N GLU A 452 -12.42 0.24 -23.99
CA GLU A 452 -11.95 -0.84 -24.85
C GLU A 452 -11.83 -0.37 -26.31
N PHE A 453 -10.82 -0.88 -27.01
CA PHE A 453 -10.60 -0.62 -28.43
C PHE A 453 -9.90 -1.81 -29.06
N VAL A 454 -9.93 -1.89 -30.40
CA VAL A 454 -9.17 -2.90 -31.13
C VAL A 454 -8.02 -2.21 -31.83
N PHE A 455 -6.80 -2.59 -31.48
CA PHE A 455 -5.58 -2.11 -32.14
C PHE A 455 -4.85 -3.28 -32.79
N ASN A 456 -4.83 -3.34 -34.10
CA ASN A 456 -4.40 -4.51 -34.87
C ASN A 456 -2.93 -4.40 -35.31
N GLY A 457 -2.20 -5.52 -35.21
CA GLY A 457 -0.74 -5.57 -35.38
C GLY A 457 -0.21 -5.68 -36.81
N SER A 458 -1.05 -5.63 -37.84
CA SER A 458 -0.62 -5.82 -39.22
C SER A 458 -0.12 -4.51 -39.85
N GLY A 459 1.09 -4.09 -39.47
CA GLY A 459 1.85 -3.15 -40.29
C GLY A 459 2.26 -3.88 -41.57
N ASN A 460 1.61 -3.59 -42.70
CA ASN A 460 1.84 -4.18 -44.02
C ASN A 460 3.21 -4.85 -44.18
N THR A 461 3.29 -6.15 -43.91
CA THR A 461 4.30 -7.04 -44.50
C THR A 461 3.61 -7.72 -45.67
N LYS A 462 3.66 -7.08 -46.82
CA LYS A 462 3.61 -7.76 -48.11
C LYS A 462 4.98 -7.66 -48.73
#